data_AF-A0A1H9VWK1-F1
#
_entry.id   AF-A0A1H9VWK1-F1
#
_cell.length_a   1.000
_cell.length_b   1.000
_cell.length_c   1.000
_cell.angle_alpha   90.00
_cell.angle_beta   90.00
_cell.angle_gamma   90.00
#
_symmetry.space_group_name_H-M   'P 1'
#
loop_
_entity.id
_entity.type
_entity.pdbx_description
1 polymer ?
#
loop_
_entity_poly.entity_id
_entity_poly.type
_entity_poly.pdbx_seq_one_letter_code
_entity_poly.pdbx_strand_id
1 'polypeptide(L)'
;MTTMTRRDPEDKARIDAIEEKLLANPEVAKIIKELATSTTDANELVRGMLQASLSAALQAEMDVHLGYQSGDRAAKNAARADNHRNGSYPKTV
;
A
#
# COMPACT_ATOMS: atom_id res chain seq x y z
N MET A 1 -4.71 21.73 20.51
CA MET A 1 -4.53 22.15 19.11
C MET A 1 -3.71 21.09 18.41
N THR A 2 -4.27 20.37 17.45
CA THR A 2 -3.52 19.45 16.59
C THR A 2 -2.78 20.27 15.54
N THR A 3 -1.46 20.37 15.67
CA THR A 3 -0.59 20.91 14.62
C THR A 3 -0.65 19.96 13.44
N MET A 4 -1.44 20.27 12.42
CA MET A 4 -1.33 19.58 11.14
C MET A 4 0.00 19.95 10.51
N THR A 5 0.94 19.00 10.48
CA THR A 5 2.18 19.11 9.72
C THR A 5 1.82 19.51 8.29
N ARG A 6 2.23 20.69 7.84
CA ARG A 6 2.01 21.11 6.45
C ARG A 6 2.66 20.06 5.55
N ARG A 7 1.87 19.46 4.67
CA ARG A 7 2.34 18.49 3.67
C ARG A 7 3.42 19.17 2.83
N ASP A 8 4.60 18.57 2.75
CA ASP A 8 5.72 19.11 1.96
C ASP A 8 5.27 19.26 0.50
N PRO A 9 5.46 20.43 -0.15
CA PRO A 9 5.15 20.61 -1.56
C PRO A 9 5.79 19.56 -2.47
N GLU A 10 6.99 19.07 -2.12
CA GLU A 10 7.66 18.00 -2.87
C GLU A 10 6.94 16.67 -2.72
N ASP A 11 6.50 16.31 -1.52
CA ASP A 11 5.74 15.08 -1.27
C ASP A 11 4.42 15.11 -2.02
N LYS A 12 3.75 16.27 -2.06
CA LYS A 12 2.54 16.43 -2.85
C LYS A 12 2.80 16.21 -4.34
N ALA A 13 3.84 16.82 -4.91
CA ALA A 13 4.17 16.65 -6.33
C ALA A 13 4.49 15.19 -6.69
N ARG A 14 5.18 14.46 -5.79
CA ARG A 14 5.45 13.02 -5.96
C ARG A 14 4.16 12.21 -5.93
N ILE A 15 3.24 12.51 -5.00
CA ILE A 15 1.93 11.83 -4.90
C ILE A 15 1.10 12.09 -6.16
N ASP A 16 0.98 13.34 -6.59
CA ASP A 16 0.19 13.72 -7.78
C ASP A 16 0.72 13.00 -9.04
N ALA A 17 2.04 12.90 -9.20
CA ALA A 17 2.66 12.17 -10.32
C ALA A 17 2.42 10.64 -10.24
N ILE A 18 2.26 10.08 -9.04
CA ILE A 18 1.91 8.67 -8.85
C ILE A 18 0.42 8.45 -9.14
N GLU A 19 -0.47 9.35 -8.71
CA GLU A 19 -1.89 9.31 -9.03
C GLU A 19 -2.13 9.35 -10.55
N GLU A 20 -1.42 10.23 -11.26
CA GLU A 20 -1.51 10.31 -12.72
C GLU A 20 -1.09 8.98 -13.38
N LYS A 21 0.00 8.36 -12.90
CA LYS A 21 0.44 7.04 -13.38
C LYS A 21 -0.54 5.92 -13.07
N LEU A 22 -1.21 5.98 -11.92
CA LEU A 22 -2.22 5.00 -11.53
C LEU A 22 -3.45 5.08 -12.45
N LEU A 23 -3.89 6.29 -12.79
CA LEU A 23 -5.00 6.50 -13.72
C LEU A 23 -4.64 6.20 -15.18
N ALA A 24 -3.39 6.43 -15.58
CA ALA A 24 -2.90 6.11 -16.91
C ALA A 24 -2.74 4.60 -17.16
N ASN A 25 -2.73 3.78 -16.11
CA ASN A 25 -2.64 2.32 -16.24
C ASN A 25 -4.05 1.70 -16.45
N PRO A 26 -4.32 1.10 -17.62
CA PRO A 26 -5.64 0.58 -17.95
C PRO A 26 -6.08 -0.59 -17.07
N GLU A 27 -5.15 -1.42 -16.59
CA GLU A 27 -5.45 -2.54 -15.69
C GLU A 27 -5.88 -2.04 -14.32
N VAL A 28 -5.19 -1.02 -13.80
CA VAL A 28 -5.55 -0.39 -12.52
C VAL A 28 -6.91 0.32 -12.62
N ALA A 29 -7.14 1.04 -13.72
CA ALA A 29 -8.44 1.67 -13.98
C ALA A 29 -9.59 0.65 -14.07
N LYS A 30 -9.33 -0.53 -14.63
CA LYS A 30 -10.30 -1.63 -14.70
C LYS A 30 -10.60 -2.19 -13.31
N ILE A 31 -9.58 -2.44 -12.49
CA ILE A 31 -9.76 -2.91 -11.11
C ILE A 31 -10.53 -1.88 -10.27
N ILE A 32 -10.24 -0.58 -10.43
CA ILE A 32 -10.98 0.50 -9.75
C ILE A 32 -12.45 0.49 -10.18
N LYS A 33 -12.74 0.30 -11.48
CA LYS A 33 -14.12 0.19 -11.97
C LYS A 33 -14.83 -1.04 -11.41
N GLU A 34 -14.19 -2.21 -11.42
CA GLU A 34 -14.74 -3.43 -10.84
C GLU A 34 -15.06 -3.24 -9.34
N LEU A 35 -14.14 -2.61 -8.61
CA LEU A 35 -14.32 -2.28 -7.20
C LEU A 35 -15.47 -1.29 -7.00
N ALA A 36 -15.56 -0.23 -7.82
CA ALA A 36 -16.64 0.74 -7.77
C ALA A 36 -18.02 0.13 -8.10
N THR A 37 -18.06 -0.94 -8.90
CA THR A 37 -19.30 -1.69 -9.19
C THR A 37 -19.62 -2.79 -8.18
N SER A 38 -18.68 -3.15 -7.30
CA SER A 38 -18.85 -4.21 -6.31
C SER A 38 -19.60 -3.80 -5.05
N THR A 39 -19.80 -2.49 -4.83
CA THR A 39 -20.60 -1.96 -3.72
C THR A 39 -21.50 -0.85 -4.22
N THR A 40 -22.67 -0.73 -3.62
CA THR A 40 -23.60 0.39 -3.83
C THR A 40 -23.38 1.53 -2.85
N ASP A 41 -22.51 1.35 -1.83
CA ASP A 41 -22.14 2.37 -0.84
C ASP A 41 -20.71 2.88 -1.09
N ALA A 42 -20.60 4.17 -1.39
CA ALA A 42 -19.32 4.84 -1.58
C ALA A 42 -18.41 4.76 -0.33
N ASN A 43 -18.98 4.66 0.87
CA ASN A 43 -18.21 4.52 2.10
C ASN A 43 -17.51 3.16 2.18
N GLU A 44 -18.16 2.08 1.73
CA GLU A 44 -17.55 0.76 1.68
C GLU A 44 -16.41 0.72 0.66
N LEU A 45 -16.61 1.37 -0.49
CA LEU A 45 -15.57 1.52 -1.52
C LEU A 45 -14.34 2.22 -0.96
N VAL A 46 -14.52 3.39 -0.32
CA VAL A 46 -13.43 4.15 0.27
C VAL A 46 -12.72 3.36 1.38
N ARG A 47 -13.48 2.67 2.25
CA ARG A 47 -12.90 1.79 3.28
C ARG A 47 -12.07 0.66 2.67
N GLY A 48 -12.58 0.00 1.64
CA GLY A 48 -11.87 -1.06 0.93
C GLY A 48 -10.58 -0.57 0.28
N MET A 49 -10.62 0.58 -0.40
CA MET A 49 -9.42 1.19 -1.00
C MET A 49 -8.37 1.59 0.05
N LEU A 50 -8.81 2.18 1.17
CA LEU A 50 -7.91 2.53 2.27
C LEU A 50 -7.29 1.30 2.91
N GLN A 51 -8.08 0.24 3.16
CA GLN A 51 -7.58 -1.01 3.73
C GLN A 51 -6.56 -1.68 2.80
N ALA A 52 -6.82 -1.71 1.49
CA ALA A 52 -5.90 -2.24 0.49
C ALA A 52 -4.59 -1.43 0.46
N SER A 53 -4.69 -0.11 0.46
CA SER A 53 -3.53 0.80 0.44
C SER A 53 -2.68 0.66 1.70
N LEU A 54 -3.30 0.60 2.88
CA LEU A 54 -2.61 0.37 4.15
C LEU A 54 -1.90 -0.99 4.17
N SER A 55 -2.56 -2.04 3.68
CA SER A 55 -1.97 -3.38 3.62
C SER A 55 -0.74 -3.40 2.70
N ALA A 56 -0.81 -2.73 1.55
CA ALA A 56 0.32 -2.62 0.62
C ALA A 56 1.49 -1.82 1.24
N ALA A 57 1.20 -0.70 1.90
CA ALA A 57 2.21 0.10 2.59
C ALA A 57 2.92 -0.70 3.70
N LEU A 58 2.16 -1.40 4.55
CA LEU A 58 2.73 -2.25 5.60
C LEU A 58 3.58 -3.40 5.04
N GLN A 59 3.19 -3.99 3.90
CA GLN A 59 4.00 -5.00 3.23
C GLN A 59 5.33 -4.42 2.73
N ALA A 60 5.30 -3.23 2.11
CA ALA A 60 6.51 -2.54 1.65
C ALA A 60 7.43 -2.15 2.82
N GLU A 61 6.87 -1.65 3.92
CA GLU A 61 7.63 -1.40 5.15
C GLU A 61 8.28 -2.68 5.69
N MET A 62 7.57 -3.81 5.63
CA MET A 62 8.10 -5.10 6.06
C MET A 62 9.21 -5.63 5.14
N ASP A 63 9.10 -5.41 3.82
CA ASP A 63 10.16 -5.71 2.85
C ASP A 63 11.44 -4.94 3.19
N VAL A 64 11.32 -3.65 3.49
CA VAL A 64 12.46 -2.80 3.89
C VAL A 64 13.02 -3.22 5.25
N HIS A 65 12.16 -3.46 6.24
CA HIS A 65 12.58 -3.81 7.60
C HIS A 65 13.35 -5.13 7.65
N LEU A 66 12.88 -6.14 6.92
CA LEU A 66 13.53 -7.44 6.86
C LEU A 66 14.69 -7.50 5.85
N GLY A 67 14.73 -6.55 4.90
CA GLY A 67 15.70 -6.52 3.81
C GLY A 67 15.44 -7.57 2.72
N TYR A 68 14.25 -8.18 2.70
CA TYR A 68 13.87 -9.16 1.68
C TYR A 68 12.35 -9.25 1.50
N GLN A 69 11.93 -9.61 0.28
CA GLN A 69 10.52 -9.76 -0.07
C GLN A 69 9.97 -11.15 0.30
N SER A 70 8.66 -11.25 0.48
CA SER A 70 8.01 -12.54 0.70
C SER A 70 8.33 -13.53 -0.43
N GLY A 71 8.80 -14.73 -0.08
CA GLY A 71 9.18 -15.77 -1.05
C GLY A 71 10.59 -15.64 -1.64
N ASP A 72 11.26 -14.51 -1.45
CA ASP A 72 12.63 -14.31 -1.97
C ASP A 72 13.69 -14.90 -1.02
N ARG A 73 13.99 -16.18 -1.23
CA ARG A 73 15.03 -16.90 -0.47
C ARG A 73 16.43 -16.39 -0.77
N ALA A 74 16.69 -15.88 -1.97
CA ALA A 74 18.02 -15.40 -2.34
C ALA A 74 18.34 -14.10 -1.61
N ALA A 75 17.42 -13.13 -1.66
CA ALA A 75 17.55 -11.87 -0.93
C ALA A 75 17.63 -12.11 0.58
N LYS A 76 16.83 -13.03 1.13
CA LYS A 76 16.91 -13.37 2.57
C LYS A 76 18.30 -13.89 2.97
N ASN A 77 18.84 -14.83 2.20
CA ASN A 77 20.17 -15.38 2.46
C ASN A 77 21.27 -14.31 2.33
N ALA A 78 21.14 -13.41 1.35
CA ALA A 78 22.05 -12.29 1.16
C ALA A 78 21.98 -11.27 2.31
N ALA A 79 20.77 -10.97 2.79
CA ALA A 79 20.52 -10.09 3.94
C ALA A 79 21.04 -10.69 5.26
N ARG A 80 21.33 -12.00 5.30
CA ARG A 80 21.71 -12.74 6.52
C ARG A 80 20.75 -12.47 7.67
N ALA A 81 19.47 -12.32 7.35
CA ALA A 81 18.44 -11.98 8.31
C ALA A 81 18.08 -13.20 9.16
N ASP A 82 18.26 -13.09 10.48
CA ASP A 82 17.78 -14.08 11.45
C ASP A 82 16.27 -14.02 11.65
N ASN A 83 15.66 -12.89 11.29
CA ASN A 83 14.22 -12.66 11.39
C ASN A 83 13.46 -13.29 10.22
N HIS A 84 12.25 -13.75 10.52
CA HIS A 84 11.38 -14.47 9.58
C HIS A 84 9.99 -13.84 9.57
N ARG A 85 9.36 -13.78 8.39
CA ARG A 85 7.93 -13.48 8.28
C ARG A 85 7.12 -14.59 8.94
N ASN A 86 6.12 -14.23 9.74
CA ASN A 86 5.34 -15.17 10.53
C ASN A 86 3.82 -14.98 10.33
N GLY A 87 3.39 -14.95 9.07
CA GLY A 87 1.98 -14.80 8.71
C GLY A 87 1.43 -13.38 8.92
N SER A 88 0.12 -13.29 9.10
CA SER A 88 -0.64 -12.04 9.24
C SER A 88 -1.67 -12.15 10.36
N TYR A 89 -1.97 -11.02 11.02
CA TYR A 89 -3.01 -10.94 12.04
C TYR A 89 -4.10 -9.93 11.64
N PRO A 90 -5.39 -10.28 11.69
CA PRO A 90 -6.48 -9.35 11.42
C PRO A 90 -6.54 -8.24 12.47
N LYS A 91 -6.59 -6.98 12.06
CA LYS A 91 -6.73 -5.84 12.96
C LYS A 91 -7.81 -4.88 12.45
N THR A 92 -8.75 -4.53 13.32
CA THR A 92 -9.70 -3.45 13.07
C THR A 92 -8.98 -2.12 13.32
N VAL A 93 -9.03 -1.23 12.32
CA VAL A 93 -8.40 0.10 12.35
C VAL A 93 -9.45 1.16 12.63
#